data_AF-A0A2V6FS87-F1
#
_entry.id   AF-A0A2V6FS87-F1
#
_cell.length_a   1.000
_cell.length_b   1.000
_cell.length_c   1.000
_cell.angle_alpha   90.00
_cell.angle_beta   90.00
_cell.angle_gamma   90.00
#
_symmetry.space_group_name_H-M   'P 1'
#
loop_
_entity.id
_entity.type
_entity.pdbx_description
1 polymer ?
#
loop_
_entity_poly.entity_id
_entity_poly.type
_entity_poly.pdbx_seq_one_letter_code
_entity_poly.pdbx_strand_id
1 'polypeptide(L)'
;MRERGCRFLRIVRLNNVKQFSLILLAILAPATCGWANLGDGSDKVDDAYGNLVQRRLRDDGTVSVLYHKDRYLYQVTFANGRSVSETYFNVKGTDLTEKEITAFLKANAAKATWTPDSSAKERRFKRSDGKAEATYGTVNGRPALTVRELRARLE
;
A
#
# COMPACT_ATOMS: atom_id res chain seq x y z
N MET A 1 43.10 -32.18 25.89
CA MET A 1 41.75 -32.00 26.49
C MET A 1 41.74 -30.68 27.25
N ARG A 2 40.68 -29.91 27.04
CA ARG A 2 40.57 -28.48 27.39
C ARG A 2 40.48 -28.32 28.91
N GLU A 3 41.54 -27.79 29.52
CA GLU A 3 41.49 -27.23 30.85
C GLU A 3 40.86 -25.83 30.81
N ARG A 4 39.96 -25.63 31.77
CA ARG A 4 39.81 -24.48 32.68
C ARG A 4 39.99 -23.06 32.13
N GLY A 5 39.07 -22.20 32.57
CA GLY A 5 39.42 -20.83 32.90
C GLY A 5 38.37 -19.82 32.50
N CYS A 6 37.33 -19.70 33.32
CA CYS A 6 36.64 -18.43 33.44
C CYS A 6 37.63 -17.43 34.06
N ARG A 7 38.03 -16.37 33.34
CA ARG A 7 38.17 -15.00 33.87
C ARG A 7 38.85 -14.04 32.89
N PHE A 8 38.32 -12.82 32.97
CA PHE A 8 38.97 -11.53 32.74
C PHE A 8 39.30 -11.12 31.30
N LEU A 9 38.53 -10.12 30.84
CA LEU A 9 38.91 -9.19 29.79
C LEU A 9 40.37 -8.75 29.97
N ARG A 10 41.18 -8.96 28.95
CA ARG A 10 42.30 -8.07 28.64
C ARG A 10 42.05 -7.46 27.28
N ILE A 11 41.87 -6.14 27.30
CA ILE A 11 41.99 -5.25 26.16
C ILE A 11 43.35 -5.51 25.51
N VAL A 12 43.35 -5.96 24.26
CA VAL A 12 44.54 -5.88 23.41
C VAL A 12 44.46 -4.54 22.68
N ARG A 13 45.44 -3.68 22.97
CA ARG A 13 45.62 -2.37 22.33
C ARG A 13 46.23 -2.56 20.94
N LEU A 14 45.74 -1.75 20.00
CA LEU A 14 46.02 -1.72 18.56
C LEU A 14 47.51 -1.75 18.21
N ASN A 15 47.83 -2.26 17.02
CA ASN A 15 48.71 -1.54 16.08
C ASN A 15 48.58 -2.08 14.64
N ASN A 16 48.72 -1.14 13.71
CA ASN A 16 48.92 -1.26 12.27
C ASN A 16 47.69 -1.11 11.35
N VAL A 17 47.55 0.15 10.93
CA VAL A 17 46.75 0.71 9.85
C VAL A 17 46.91 -0.07 8.55
N LYS A 18 46.04 -1.06 8.36
CA LYS A 18 45.51 -1.54 7.07
C LYS A 18 44.44 -2.57 7.43
N GLN A 19 43.20 -2.31 7.00
CA GLN A 19 42.04 -3.20 7.15
C GLN A 19 41.25 -3.04 8.47
N PHE A 20 40.64 -1.86 8.64
CA PHE A 20 39.44 -1.74 9.47
C PHE A 20 38.29 -2.48 8.77
N SER A 21 38.16 -3.79 9.05
CA SER A 21 36.95 -4.54 8.74
C SER A 21 35.82 -4.02 9.63
N LEU A 22 35.15 -2.96 9.15
CA LEU A 22 33.87 -2.50 9.68
C LEU A 22 32.84 -3.58 9.40
N ILE A 23 32.69 -4.50 10.36
CA ILE A 23 31.47 -5.27 10.52
C ILE A 23 30.42 -4.28 10.99
N LEU A 24 29.69 -3.69 10.04
CA LEU A 24 28.44 -2.99 10.33
C LEU A 24 27.30 -3.82 9.73
N LEU A 25 26.54 -4.42 10.63
CA LEU A 25 25.24 -5.03 10.39
C LEU A 25 24.28 -3.92 9.92
N ALA A 26 23.93 -3.90 8.64
CA ALA A 26 22.82 -3.12 8.12
C ALA A 26 22.22 -3.82 6.89
N ILE A 27 21.39 -4.83 7.13
CA ILE A 27 20.39 -5.25 6.13
C ILE A 27 19.28 -4.18 6.18
N LEU A 28 19.56 -2.99 5.63
CA LEU A 28 18.52 -2.09 5.17
C LEU A 28 18.15 -2.58 3.77
N ALA A 29 17.36 -3.64 3.70
CA ALA A 29 16.56 -3.84 2.50
C ALA A 29 15.62 -2.63 2.44
N PRO A 30 15.70 -1.74 1.44
CA PRO A 30 14.61 -0.80 1.24
C PRO A 30 13.39 -1.69 1.02
N ALA A 31 12.44 -1.70 1.96
CA ALA A 31 11.12 -2.22 1.71
C ALA A 31 10.68 -1.54 0.42
N THR A 32 10.59 -2.30 -0.67
CA THR A 32 10.16 -1.74 -1.95
C THR A 32 8.85 -1.05 -1.64
N CYS A 33 8.81 0.27 -1.88
CA CYS A 33 7.71 1.14 -1.54
C CYS A 33 6.49 0.70 -2.38
N GLY A 34 5.86 -0.38 -1.94
CA GLY A 34 4.68 -0.96 -2.54
C GLY A 34 3.51 -0.05 -2.28
N TRP A 35 2.57 -0.09 -3.20
CA TRP A 35 1.25 0.48 -2.97
C TRP A 35 0.53 -0.51 -2.07
N ALA A 36 -0.33 -0.02 -1.17
CA ALA A 36 -1.26 -0.91 -0.51
C ALA A 36 -2.19 -1.58 -1.55
N ASN A 37 -2.74 -2.71 -1.16
CA ASN A 37 -3.63 -3.53 -1.96
C ASN A 37 -5.01 -3.59 -1.28
N LEU A 38 -6.06 -3.64 -2.09
CA LEU A 38 -7.40 -4.01 -1.63
C LEU A 38 -7.35 -5.29 -0.78
N GLY A 39 -7.97 -5.24 0.40
CA GLY A 39 -7.93 -6.30 1.41
C GLY A 39 -6.82 -6.17 2.46
N ASP A 40 -5.84 -5.29 2.27
CA ASP A 40 -4.79 -5.05 3.27
C ASP A 40 -5.34 -4.46 4.57
N GLY A 41 -4.68 -4.79 5.68
CA GLY A 41 -4.97 -4.22 6.99
C GLY A 41 -4.48 -2.77 7.13
N SER A 42 -5.01 -2.05 8.11
CA SER A 42 -4.63 -0.65 8.38
C SER A 42 -3.12 -0.46 8.50
N ASP A 43 -2.42 -1.35 9.21
CA ASP A 43 -1.00 -1.19 9.48
C ASP A 43 -0.18 -1.22 8.19
N LYS A 44 -0.52 -2.13 7.26
CA LYS A 44 0.14 -2.22 5.96
C LYS A 44 -0.20 -1.02 5.06
N VAL A 45 -1.43 -0.50 5.15
CA VAL A 45 -1.83 0.71 4.42
C VAL A 45 -1.12 1.94 4.98
N ASP A 46 -1.01 2.04 6.31
CA ASP A 46 -0.31 3.11 7.01
C ASP A 46 1.19 3.09 6.67
N ASP A 47 1.83 1.92 6.65
CA ASP A 47 3.23 1.77 6.22
C ASP A 47 3.43 2.17 4.74
N ALA A 48 2.45 1.89 3.88
CA ALA A 48 2.54 2.20 2.45
C ALA A 48 2.37 3.70 2.16
N TYR A 49 1.46 4.38 2.85
CA TYR A 49 1.07 5.76 2.52
C TYR A 49 1.52 6.81 3.55
N GLY A 50 1.66 6.43 4.82
CA GLY A 50 2.34 7.17 5.89
C GLY A 50 1.61 8.41 6.42
N ASN A 51 1.29 9.37 5.55
CA ASN A 51 0.76 10.66 5.98
C ASN A 51 -0.77 10.64 6.00
N LEU A 52 -1.33 10.44 7.20
CA LEU A 52 -2.77 10.47 7.46
C LEU A 52 -3.26 11.93 7.51
N VAL A 53 -4.08 12.30 6.54
CA VAL A 53 -4.70 13.63 6.43
C VAL A 53 -6.01 13.69 7.22
N GLN A 54 -6.82 12.65 7.12
CA GLN A 54 -8.12 12.60 7.78
C GLN A 54 -8.53 11.16 8.10
N ARG A 55 -9.19 10.96 9.23
CA ARG A 55 -9.87 9.70 9.58
C ARG A 55 -11.30 10.00 10.02
N ARG A 56 -12.28 9.28 9.47
CA ARG A 56 -13.71 9.42 9.79
C ARG A 56 -14.37 8.06 9.97
N LEU A 57 -15.02 7.85 11.11
CA LEU A 57 -16.00 6.79 11.28
C LEU A 57 -17.28 7.18 10.52
N ARG A 58 -17.84 6.26 9.74
CA ARG A 58 -19.09 6.43 9.01
C ARG A 58 -20.23 5.75 9.77
N ASP A 59 -21.46 6.16 9.46
CA ASP A 59 -22.67 5.65 10.12
C ASP A 59 -22.90 4.15 9.86
N ASP A 60 -22.35 3.61 8.78
CA ASP A 60 -22.38 2.17 8.45
C ASP A 60 -21.32 1.34 9.19
N GLY A 61 -20.61 1.95 10.14
CA GLY A 61 -19.55 1.33 10.93
C GLY A 61 -18.21 1.19 10.19
N THR A 62 -18.12 1.61 8.92
CA THR A 62 -16.83 1.62 8.20
C THR A 62 -15.98 2.83 8.59
N VAL A 63 -14.68 2.71 8.39
CA VAL A 63 -13.73 3.82 8.64
C VAL A 63 -13.16 4.30 7.32
N SER A 64 -13.36 5.58 7.02
CA SER A 64 -12.71 6.26 5.90
C SER A 64 -11.42 6.91 6.38
N VAL A 65 -10.30 6.63 5.73
CA VAL A 65 -9.03 7.29 5.97
C VAL A 65 -8.55 7.93 4.67
N LEU A 66 -8.11 9.17 4.73
CA LEU A 66 -7.50 9.90 3.64
C LEU A 66 -6.00 10.01 3.94
N TYR A 67 -5.17 9.50 3.04
CA TYR A 67 -3.73 9.64 3.08
C TYR A 67 -3.24 10.56 1.97
N HIS A 68 -2.06 11.12 2.17
CA HIS A 68 -1.35 11.91 1.18
C HIS A 68 0.04 11.33 0.96
N LYS A 69 0.39 10.97 -0.28
CA LYS A 69 1.76 10.58 -0.60
C LYS A 69 2.13 11.08 -1.98
N ASP A 70 3.27 11.77 -2.05
CA ASP A 70 3.80 12.40 -3.26
C ASP A 70 2.76 13.31 -3.95
N ARG A 71 2.27 12.90 -5.12
CA ARG A 71 1.31 13.65 -5.94
C ARG A 71 -0.12 13.16 -5.78
N TYR A 72 -0.38 12.24 -4.84
CA TYR A 72 -1.65 11.54 -4.74
C TYR A 72 -2.31 11.69 -3.37
N LEU A 73 -3.65 11.64 -3.40
CA LEU A 73 -4.46 11.35 -2.23
C LEU A 73 -5.03 9.94 -2.37
N TYR A 74 -5.04 9.21 -1.25
CA TYR A 74 -5.54 7.84 -1.16
C TYR A 74 -6.67 7.83 -0.14
N GLN A 75 -7.91 7.70 -0.60
CA GLN A 75 -9.05 7.51 0.29
C GLN A 75 -9.35 6.02 0.43
N VAL A 76 -9.02 5.44 1.57
CA VAL A 76 -9.24 4.03 1.88
C VAL A 76 -10.43 3.88 2.81
N THR A 77 -11.35 3.00 2.47
CA THR A 77 -12.47 2.60 3.35
C THR A 77 -12.14 1.24 3.93
N PHE A 78 -12.14 1.15 5.26
CA PHE A 78 -11.92 -0.07 6.00
C PHE A 78 -13.24 -0.62 6.56
N ALA A 79 -13.42 -1.93 6.46
CA ALA A 79 -14.44 -2.68 7.18
C ALA A 79 -13.75 -3.87 7.87
N ASN A 80 -14.06 -4.10 9.16
CA ASN A 80 -13.45 -5.18 9.94
C ASN A 80 -11.91 -5.19 9.87
N GLY A 81 -11.30 -4.01 9.91
CA GLY A 81 -9.85 -3.83 9.89
C GLY A 81 -9.17 -4.05 8.54
N ARG A 82 -9.92 -4.28 7.44
CA ARG A 82 -9.38 -4.49 6.09
C ARG A 82 -9.91 -3.47 5.09
N SER A 83 -9.06 -3.07 4.14
CA SER A 83 -9.42 -2.21 3.01
C SER A 83 -10.48 -2.89 2.14
N VAL A 84 -11.67 -2.30 2.03
CA VAL A 84 -12.77 -2.78 1.16
C VAL A 84 -13.01 -1.87 -0.04
N SER A 85 -12.44 -0.66 -0.02
CA SER A 85 -12.42 0.25 -1.16
C SER A 85 -11.26 1.22 -1.06
N GLU A 86 -10.61 1.48 -2.18
CA GLU A 86 -9.52 2.45 -2.32
C GLU A 86 -9.82 3.41 -3.47
N THR A 87 -9.76 4.71 -3.20
CA THR A 87 -9.98 5.76 -4.19
C THR A 87 -8.72 6.59 -4.32
N TYR A 88 -8.26 6.79 -5.55
CA TYR A 88 -7.01 7.48 -5.86
C TYR A 88 -7.28 8.77 -6.61
N PHE A 89 -6.67 9.85 -6.14
CA PHE A 89 -6.77 11.18 -6.73
C PHE A 89 -5.39 11.74 -7.02
N ASN A 90 -5.29 12.61 -8.02
CA ASN A 90 -4.19 13.56 -8.09
C ASN A 90 -4.45 14.72 -7.12
N VAL A 91 -3.46 15.12 -6.31
CA VAL A 91 -3.59 16.25 -5.35
C VAL A 91 -4.02 17.55 -6.06
N LYS A 92 -3.53 17.77 -7.28
CA LYS A 92 -3.89 18.94 -8.10
C LYS A 92 -5.30 18.87 -8.69
N GLY A 93 -6.00 17.74 -8.55
CA GLY A 93 -7.33 17.53 -9.12
C GLY A 93 -7.33 17.31 -10.64
N THR A 94 -6.17 17.11 -11.24
CA THR A 94 -6.05 16.74 -12.66
C THR A 94 -6.41 15.28 -12.87
N ASP A 95 -6.74 14.92 -14.11
CA ASP A 95 -6.94 13.53 -14.50
C ASP A 95 -5.73 12.65 -14.19
N LEU A 96 -6.01 11.39 -13.88
CA LEU A 96 -5.01 10.33 -13.83
C LEU A 96 -4.68 9.90 -15.26
N THR A 97 -3.40 9.76 -15.56
CA THR A 97 -2.94 9.22 -16.84
C THR A 97 -3.24 7.72 -16.93
N GLU A 98 -3.28 7.19 -18.16
CA GLU A 98 -3.39 5.75 -18.43
C GLU A 98 -2.36 4.92 -17.65
N LYS A 99 -1.12 5.43 -17.57
CA LYS A 99 -0.03 4.78 -16.85
C LYS A 99 -0.30 4.70 -15.35
N GLU A 100 -0.84 5.77 -14.76
CA GLU A 100 -1.21 5.79 -13.34
C GLU A 100 -2.37 4.83 -13.08
N ILE A 101 -3.44 4.90 -13.87
CA ILE A 101 -4.59 3.99 -13.74
C ILE A 101 -4.12 2.53 -13.82
N THR A 102 -3.28 2.20 -14.79
CA THR A 102 -2.71 0.85 -14.94
C THR A 102 -1.88 0.43 -13.72
N ALA A 103 -1.09 1.34 -13.14
CA ALA A 103 -0.29 1.06 -11.95
C ALA A 103 -1.17 0.77 -10.72
N PHE A 104 -2.23 1.57 -10.51
CA PHE A 104 -3.21 1.34 -9.44
C PHE A 104 -3.94 0.01 -9.61
N LEU A 105 -4.39 -0.30 -10.82
CA LEU A 105 -5.03 -1.60 -11.10
C LEU A 105 -4.05 -2.76 -10.85
N LYS A 106 -2.79 -2.64 -11.29
CA LYS A 106 -1.77 -3.66 -11.04
C LYS A 106 -1.52 -3.88 -9.55
N ALA A 107 -1.49 -2.82 -8.74
CA ALA A 107 -1.42 -2.95 -7.29
C ALA A 107 -2.61 -3.77 -6.76
N ASN A 108 -3.83 -3.53 -7.24
CA ASN A 108 -5.03 -4.20 -6.75
C ASN A 108 -5.38 -5.53 -7.45
N ALA A 109 -4.43 -6.09 -8.20
CA ALA A 109 -4.67 -7.26 -9.04
C ALA A 109 -4.91 -8.56 -8.26
N ALA A 110 -4.33 -8.72 -7.07
CA ALA A 110 -4.47 -9.95 -6.26
C ALA A 110 -4.23 -11.26 -7.06
N LYS A 111 -3.23 -11.26 -7.96
CA LYS A 111 -2.90 -12.34 -8.92
C LYS A 111 -3.95 -12.58 -10.04
N ALA A 112 -5.01 -11.79 -10.10
CA ALA A 112 -6.00 -11.77 -11.17
C ALA A 112 -5.69 -10.68 -12.22
N THR A 113 -6.44 -10.66 -13.32
CA THR A 113 -6.31 -9.65 -14.37
C THR A 113 -7.47 -8.65 -14.33
N TRP A 114 -7.23 -7.44 -14.82
CA TRP A 114 -8.26 -6.41 -14.98
C TRP A 114 -8.67 -6.32 -16.43
N THR A 115 -9.97 -6.36 -16.69
CA THR A 115 -10.55 -6.24 -18.03
C THR A 115 -11.47 -5.03 -18.06
N PRO A 116 -11.37 -4.14 -19.07
CA PRO A 116 -12.33 -3.06 -19.24
C PRO A 116 -13.73 -3.62 -19.49
N ASP A 117 -14.74 -3.01 -18.88
CA ASP A 117 -16.15 -3.31 -19.14
C ASP A 117 -16.67 -2.40 -20.26
N SER A 118 -16.57 -2.87 -21.50
CA SER A 118 -16.98 -2.11 -22.70
C SER A 118 -18.49 -1.86 -22.78
N SER A 119 -19.29 -2.51 -21.94
CA SER A 119 -20.74 -2.28 -21.87
C SER A 119 -21.12 -1.09 -20.96
N ALA A 120 -20.18 -0.60 -20.16
CA ALA A 120 -20.41 0.49 -19.23
C ALA A 120 -20.31 1.86 -19.92
N LYS A 121 -21.23 2.77 -19.58
CA LYS A 121 -21.15 4.19 -19.99
C LYS A 121 -19.96 4.91 -19.36
N GLU A 122 -19.58 4.47 -18.17
CA GLU A 122 -18.42 4.96 -17.43
C GLU A 122 -17.22 4.05 -17.69
N ARG A 123 -16.03 4.60 -17.55
CA ARG A 123 -14.81 3.82 -17.66
C ARG A 123 -14.67 2.88 -16.46
N ARG A 124 -15.09 1.63 -16.66
CA ARG A 124 -15.12 0.58 -15.63
C ARG A 124 -14.23 -0.59 -15.98
N PHE A 125 -13.72 -1.28 -14.96
CA PHE A 125 -12.92 -2.47 -15.06
C PHE A 125 -13.47 -3.54 -14.11
N LYS A 126 -13.44 -4.79 -14.55
CA LYS A 126 -13.76 -5.95 -13.72
C LYS A 126 -12.51 -6.77 -13.51
N ARG A 127 -12.31 -7.25 -12.29
CA ARG A 127 -11.24 -8.19 -12.00
C ARG A 127 -11.69 -9.60 -12.38
N SER A 128 -10.81 -10.39 -12.97
CA SER A 128 -11.13 -11.70 -13.55
C SER A 128 -11.61 -12.74 -12.53
N ASP A 129 -11.33 -12.52 -11.25
CA ASP A 129 -11.83 -13.36 -10.15
C ASP A 129 -13.27 -13.03 -9.72
N GLY A 130 -13.88 -11.99 -10.29
CA GLY A 130 -15.23 -11.53 -9.95
C GLY A 130 -15.36 -10.90 -8.56
N LYS A 131 -14.25 -10.67 -7.85
CA LYS A 131 -14.26 -10.20 -6.45
C LYS A 131 -14.01 -8.71 -6.31
N ALA A 132 -13.66 -8.01 -7.38
CA ALA A 132 -13.46 -6.57 -7.35
C ALA A 132 -13.81 -5.92 -8.69
N GLU A 133 -14.14 -4.65 -8.61
CA GLU A 133 -14.31 -3.78 -9.77
C GLU A 133 -13.60 -2.45 -9.53
N ALA A 134 -13.33 -1.73 -10.62
CA ALA A 134 -12.80 -0.38 -10.57
C ALA A 134 -13.58 0.54 -11.50
N THR A 135 -13.84 1.77 -11.08
CA THR A 135 -14.49 2.80 -11.89
C THR A 135 -13.67 4.07 -11.87
N TYR A 136 -13.37 4.61 -13.05
CA TYR A 136 -12.79 5.95 -13.20
C TYR A 136 -13.91 6.95 -13.45
N GLY A 137 -14.02 7.95 -12.57
CA GLY A 137 -15.11 8.91 -12.57
C GLY A 137 -14.84 10.08 -11.63
N THR A 138 -15.88 10.84 -11.31
CA THR A 138 -15.77 11.99 -10.40
C THR A 138 -16.18 11.61 -8.99
N VAL A 139 -15.31 11.89 -8.01
CA VAL A 139 -15.60 11.75 -6.57
C VAL A 139 -15.31 13.10 -5.90
N ASN A 140 -16.30 13.67 -5.22
CA ASN A 140 -16.19 15.00 -4.58
C ASN A 140 -15.67 16.10 -5.53
N GLY A 141 -16.15 16.09 -6.77
CA GLY A 141 -15.76 17.07 -7.80
C GLY A 141 -14.35 16.86 -8.39
N ARG A 142 -13.68 15.75 -8.10
CA ARG A 142 -12.33 15.43 -8.61
C ARG A 142 -12.32 14.13 -9.42
N PRO A 143 -11.59 14.06 -10.54
CA PRO A 143 -11.33 12.80 -11.23
C PRO A 143 -10.59 11.82 -10.30
N ALA A 144 -11.07 10.57 -10.28
CA ALA A 144 -10.55 9.54 -9.40
C ALA A 144 -10.76 8.14 -9.97
N LEU A 145 -9.84 7.23 -9.65
CA LEU A 145 -10.04 5.80 -9.80
C LEU A 145 -10.49 5.21 -8.46
N THR A 146 -11.68 4.63 -8.42
CA THR A 146 -12.17 3.87 -7.26
C THR A 146 -12.07 2.39 -7.53
N VAL A 147 -11.32 1.65 -6.72
CA VAL A 147 -11.29 0.19 -6.68
C VAL A 147 -12.09 -0.26 -5.46
N ARG A 148 -12.96 -1.27 -5.61
CA ARG A 148 -13.75 -1.81 -4.48
C ARG A 148 -13.96 -3.31 -4.58
N GLU A 149 -14.11 -3.94 -3.43
CA GLU A 149 -14.53 -5.33 -3.35
C GLU A 149 -16.00 -5.46 -3.77
N LEU A 150 -16.29 -6.53 -4.51
CA LEU A 150 -17.63 -7.01 -4.75
C LEU A 150 -17.94 -8.02 -3.65
N ARG A 151 -18.85 -7.67 -2.73
CA ARG A 151 -19.41 -8.67 -1.83
C ARG A 151 -20.23 -9.63 -2.66
N ALA A 152 -20.01 -10.94 -2.48
CA ALA A 152 -20.97 -11.92 -2.98
C ALA A 152 -22.35 -11.52 -2.45
N ARG A 153 -23.33 -11.36 -3.35
CA ARG A 153 -24.72 -11.39 -2.90
C ARG A 153 -24.87 -12.76 -2.23
N LEU A 154 -25.14 -12.75 -0.93
CA LEU A 154 -25.74 -13.91 -0.29
C LEU A 154 -27.11 -14.02 -0.94
N GLU A 155 -27.20 -14.86 -1.97
CA GLU A 155 -28.48 -15.37 -2.47
C GLU A 155 -29.01 -16.43 -1.51
#